data_AF-A0A6J7RT69-F1
#
_entry.id   AF-A0A6J7RT69-F1
#
_cell.length_a   1.000
_cell.length_b   1.000
_cell.length_c   1.000
_cell.angle_alpha   90.00
_cell.angle_beta   90.00
_cell.angle_gamma   90.00
#
_symmetry.space_group_name_H-M   'P 1'
#
loop_
_entity.id
_entity.type
_entity.pdbx_description
1 polymer ?
#
loop_
_entity_poly.entity_id
_entity_poly.type
_entity_poly.pdbx_seq_one_letter_code
_entity_poly.pdbx_strand_id
1 'polypeptide(L)' 'MGDALEALRIVAILCVPAIPTTAQMVWERIGLTGDVSHERIPTSVSWGLYPAGLTVEKGEPLFPRKAK' A
#
# COMPACT_ATOMS: atom_id res chain seq x y z
N MET A 1 -8.33 12.90 3.93
CA MET A 1 -7.03 12.21 3.80
C MET A 1 -7.16 10.69 3.95
N GLY A 2 -8.02 10.19 4.85
CA GLY A 2 -8.22 8.74 5.05
C GLY A 2 -8.61 7.97 3.78
N ASP A 3 -9.49 8.52 2.95
CA ASP A 3 -9.93 7.84 1.71
C ASP A 3 -8.77 7.57 0.72
N ALA A 4 -7.78 8.46 0.65
CA ALA A 4 -6.62 8.25 -0.21
C ALA A 4 -5.69 7.15 0.33
N LEU A 5 -5.53 7.06 1.65
CA LEU A 5 -4.75 6.00 2.30
C LEU A 5 -5.46 4.65 2.17
N GLU A 6 -6.78 4.63 2.31
CA GLU A 6 -7.59 3.43 2.09
C GLU A 6 -7.49 2.94 0.64
N ALA A 7 -7.54 3.86 -0.34
CA ALA A 7 -7.32 3.52 -1.73
C ALA A 7 -5.91 2.93 -1.97
N LEU A 8 -4.86 3.53 -1.39
CA LEU A 8 -3.49 2.99 -1.49
C LEU A 8 -3.36 1.61 -0.85
N ARG A 9 -4.01 1.37 0.29
CA ARG A 9 -4.04 0.05 0.96
C ARG A 9 -4.64 -1.02 0.04
N ILE A 10 -5.79 -0.74 -0.57
CA ILE A 10 -6.45 -1.67 -1.50
C ILE A 10 -5.60 -1.89 -2.76
N VAL A 11 -5.06 -0.81 -3.34
CA VAL A 11 -4.18 -0.90 -4.53
C VAL A 11 -2.94 -1.74 -4.22
N ALA A 12 -2.31 -1.57 -3.06
CA ALA A 12 -1.15 -2.38 -2.66
C ALA A 12 -1.48 -3.88 -2.68
N ILE A 13 -2.61 -4.28 -2.09
CA ILE A 13 -3.09 -5.68 -2.09
C ILE A 13 -3.30 -6.21 -3.52
N LEU A 14 -3.97 -5.42 -4.36
CA LEU A 14 -4.28 -5.83 -5.74
C LEU A 14 -3.05 -5.84 -6.66
N CYS A 15 -2.01 -5.08 -6.32
CA CYS A 15 -0.78 -4.98 -7.10
C CYS A 15 0.24 -6.08 -6.79
N VAL A 16 0.09 -6.82 -5.69
CA VAL A 16 0.99 -7.94 -5.31
C VAL A 16 1.34 -8.89 -6.47
N PRO A 17 0.38 -9.40 -7.29
CA PRO A 17 0.73 -10.34 -8.37
C PRO A 17 1.57 -9.73 -9.50
N ALA A 18 1.62 -8.39 -9.62
CA ALA A 18 2.33 -7.71 -10.72
C ALA A 18 3.63 -7.04 -10.25
N ILE A 19 3.63 -6.43 -9.06
CA ILE A 19 4.74 -5.61 -8.53
C ILE A 19 4.90 -5.82 -7.01
N PRO A 20 5.19 -7.05 -6.55
CA PRO A 20 5.14 -7.41 -5.12
C PRO A 20 6.05 -6.55 -4.24
N THR A 21 7.26 -6.24 -4.71
CA THR A 21 8.20 -5.38 -3.99
C THR A 21 7.65 -3.96 -3.81
N THR A 22 7.13 -3.35 -4.87
CA THR A 22 6.58 -1.98 -4.77
C THR A 22 5.29 -1.95 -3.95
N ALA A 23 4.46 -2.99 -4.04
CA ALA A 23 3.27 -3.13 -3.21
C ALA A 23 3.61 -3.13 -1.71
N GLN A 24 4.62 -3.91 -1.31
CA GLN A 24 5.12 -3.95 0.06
C GLN A 24 5.67 -2.58 0.49
N MET A 25 6.43 -1.89 -0.38
CA MET A 25 6.92 -0.54 -0.07
C MET A 25 5.80 0.48 0.15
N VAL A 26 4.70 0.40 -0.60
CA VAL A 26 3.52 1.26 -0.37
C VAL A 26 2.90 0.93 0.99
N TRP A 27 2.72 -0.36 1.29
CA TRP A 27 2.14 -0.86 2.54
C TRP A 27 2.86 -0.32 3.77
N GLU A 28 4.19 -0.43 3.80
CA GLU A 28 5.03 0.05 4.89
C GLU A 28 5.00 1.58 5.02
N ARG A 29 5.05 2.30 3.88
CA ARG A 29 5.07 3.77 3.89
C ARG A 29 3.75 4.40 4.34
N ILE A 30 2.64 3.69 4.20
CA ILE A 30 1.36 4.11 4.80
C ILE A 30 1.21 3.63 6.24
N GLY A 31 2.28 3.16 6.88
CA GLY A 31 2.33 2.81 8.29
C GLY A 31 1.75 1.44 8.63
N LEU A 32 1.49 0.58 7.63
CA LEU A 32 1.02 -0.79 7.86
C LEU A 32 2.21 -1.74 8.00
N THR A 33 2.05 -2.74 8.85
CA THR A 33 3.07 -3.74 9.14
C THR A 33 2.71 -5.10 8.55
N GLY A 34 3.67 -6.02 8.50
CA GLY A 34 3.45 -7.37 7.99
C GLY A 34 3.67 -7.46 6.47
N ASP A 35 3.31 -8.62 5.90
CA ASP A 35 3.48 -8.92 4.49
C ASP A 35 2.16 -8.73 3.75
N VAL A 36 2.13 -7.80 2.79
CA VAL A 36 0.95 -7.48 1.99
C VAL A 36 0.41 -8.69 1.21
N SER A 37 1.25 -9.69 0.91
CA SER A 37 0.84 -10.92 0.22
C SER A 37 0.01 -11.88 1.10
N HIS A 38 -0.06 -11.63 2.41
CA HIS A 38 -0.92 -12.38 3.31
C HIS A 38 -2.37 -11.88 3.31
N GLU A 39 -2.64 -10.70 2.75
CA GLU A 39 -4.01 -10.19 2.60
C GLU A 39 -4.84 -11.08 1.65
N ARG A 40 -6.16 -11.14 1.87
CA ARG A 40 -7.07 -12.07 1.18
C ARG A 40 -8.28 -11.36 0.62
N ILE A 41 -8.57 -11.62 -0.65
CA ILE A 41 -9.78 -11.13 -1.33
C ILE A 41 -10.93 -12.11 -1.06
N PRO A 42 -12.18 -11.62 -0.83
CA PRO A 42 -12.60 -10.21 -0.90
C PRO A 42 -12.42 -9.43 0.41
N THR A 43 -12.18 -10.10 1.54
CA THR A 43 -12.23 -9.49 2.87
C THR A 43 -11.31 -8.28 3.00
N SER A 44 -10.03 -8.43 2.68
CA SER A 44 -9.00 -7.41 2.81
C SER A 44 -9.18 -6.23 1.86
N VAL A 45 -9.99 -6.32 0.81
CA VAL A 45 -10.23 -5.21 -0.12
C VAL A 45 -11.53 -4.46 0.16
N SER A 46 -12.18 -4.76 1.28
CA SER A 46 -13.33 -4.00 1.77
C SER A 46 -12.90 -2.60 2.20
N TRP A 47 -13.76 -1.61 1.99
CA TRP A 47 -13.50 -0.23 2.38
C TRP A 47 -13.61 -0.04 3.90
N GLY A 48 -12.80 0.88 4.44
CA GLY A 48 -12.82 1.29 5.84
C GLY A 48 -11.91 0.46 6.76
N LEU A 49 -10.91 -0.24 6.22
CA LEU A 49 -10.00 -1.08 7.02
C LEU A 49 -8.66 -0.40 7.37
N TYR A 50 -8.34 0.77 6.80
CA TYR A 50 -7.15 1.53 7.17
C TYR A 50 -7.30 2.16 8.58
N PRO A 51 -6.40 1.85 9.54
CA PRO A 51 -6.48 2.41 10.89
C PRO A 51 -6.17 3.90 10.93
N ALA A 52 -6.87 4.65 11.79
CA ALA A 52 -6.54 6.04 12.05
C ALA A 52 -5.28 6.18 12.93
N GLY A 53 -4.53 7.27 12.75
CA GLY A 53 -3.39 7.61 13.61
C GLY A 53 -2.07 6.93 13.25
N LEU A 54 -2.00 6.21 12.12
CA LEU A 54 -0.73 5.66 11.62
C LEU A 54 0.18 6.75 11.06
N THR A 55 1.48 6.60 11.30
CA THR A 55 2.50 7.47 10.72
C THR A 55 2.71 7.13 9.26
N VAL A 56 2.63 8.14 8.39
CA VAL A 56 2.96 8.00 6.97
C VAL A 56 4.40 8.45 6.74
N GLU A 57 5.18 7.60 6.09
CA GLU A 57 6.58 7.84 5.79
C GLU A 57 6.78 8.30 4.34
N LYS A 58 7.49 9.42 4.18
CA LYS A 58 7.92 9.88 2.87
C LYS A 58 9.25 9.20 2.51
N GLY A 59 9.21 8.23 1.60
CA GLY A 59 10.41 7.60 1.03
C GLY A 59 10.79 8.13 -0.35
N GLU A 60 11.88 7.61 -0.91
CA GLU A 60 12.32 7.86 -2.29
C GLU A 60 11.24 7.50 -3.32
N PRO A 61 11.21 8.12 -4.51
CA PRO A 61 10.22 7.79 -5.55
C PRO A 61 10.16 6.29 -5.85
N LEU A 62 8.96 5.70 -5.78
CA LEU A 62 8.76 4.26 -6.07
C LEU A 62 9.08 3.90 -7.52
N PHE A 63 8.87 4.85 -8.43
CA PHE A 63 9.15 4.70 -9.86
C PHE A 63 9.95 5.93 -10.34
N PRO A 64 11.29 5.88 -10.23
CA PRO A 64 12.14 6.94 -10.76
C PRO A 64 11.93 7.11 -12.27
N ARG A 65 11.97 8.35 -12.74
CA ARG A 65 11.85 8.65 -14.17
C ARG A 65 13.09 8.15 -14.90
N LYS A 66 12.93 7.60 -16.11
CA LYS A 66 14.08 7.30 -16.97
C LYS A 66 14.82 8.59 -17.31
N ALA A 67 16.15 8.55 -17.30
CA ALA A 67 16.97 9.63 -17.84
C ALA A 67 16.66 9.79 -19.33
N LYS A 68 16.77 11.04 -19.80
CA LYS A 68 16.54 11.38 -21.20
C LYS A 68 17.62 10.79 -22.10
#